data_AF-A0A8T4IC44-F1
#
_entry.id   AF-A0A8T4IC44-F1
#
_cell.length_a   1.000
_cell.length_b   1.000
_cell.length_c   1.000
_cell.angle_alpha   90.00
_cell.angle_beta   90.00
_cell.angle_gamma   90.00
#
_symmetry.space_group_name_H-M   'P 1'
#
loop_
_entity.id
_entity.type
_entity.pdbx_description
1 polymer ?
#
loop_
_entity_poly.entity_id
_entity_poly.type
_entity_poly.pdbx_seq_one_letter_code
_entity_poly.pdbx_strand_id
1 'polypeptide(L)' 'AAIEQTVYRVRQRSTPIVLADVRQSRVGDLVCWTETDQQRDALRFLLSTGNVLLWRSAPGMGETDVYVT' A
#
# COMPACT_ATOMS: atom_id res chain seq x y z
N ALA A 1 -18.82 8.73 3.95
CA ALA A 1 -18.19 9.80 4.75
C ALA A 1 -16.78 9.99 4.22
N ALA A 2 -16.42 11.21 3.79
CA ALA A 2 -15.11 11.45 3.18
C ALA A 2 -14.04 11.59 4.27
N ILE A 3 -12.92 10.89 4.11
CA ILE A 3 -11.83 10.82 5.09
C ILE A 3 -10.93 12.04 4.87
N GLU A 4 -10.96 13.00 5.79
CA GLU A 4 -10.07 14.16 5.77
C GLU A 4 -8.66 13.73 6.19
N GLN A 5 -7.80 13.45 5.21
CA GLN A 5 -6.38 13.23 5.45
C GLN A 5 -5.65 14.57 5.45
N THR A 6 -5.01 14.92 6.58
CA THR A 6 -4.18 16.14 6.68
C THR A 6 -2.71 15.78 6.81
N VAL A 7 -1.87 16.30 5.91
CA VAL A 7 -0.44 15.99 5.83
C VAL A 7 0.39 17.16 6.36
N TYR A 8 1.18 16.92 7.42
CA TYR A 8 2.08 17.88 8.02
C TYR A 8 3.54 17.55 7.70
N ARG A 9 4.22 18.44 6.98
CA ARG A 9 5.67 18.36 6.74
C ARG A 9 6.42 19.05 7.87
N VAL A 10 7.13 18.29 8.70
CA VAL A 10 7.89 18.79 9.86
C VAL A 10 9.38 18.82 9.53
N ARG A 11 10.03 19.96 9.78
CA ARG A 11 11.48 20.11 9.60
C ARG A 11 12.22 19.06 10.44
N GLN A 12 13.23 18.41 9.85
CA GLN A 12 14.02 17.30 10.44
C GLN A 12 13.33 15.92 10.50
N ARG A 13 12.11 15.75 9.95
CA ARG A 13 11.58 14.40 9.67
C ARG A 13 11.81 14.01 8.22
N SER A 14 12.21 12.75 8.03
CA SER A 14 12.26 12.11 6.71
C SER A 14 10.87 11.77 6.17
N THR A 15 9.89 11.54 7.05
CA THR A 15 8.50 11.24 6.69
C THR A 15 7.52 12.26 7.28
N PRO A 16 6.50 12.69 6.51
CA PRO A 16 5.47 13.61 7.00
C PRO A 16 4.58 12.93 8.05
N ILE A 17 3.99 13.73 8.93
CA ILE A 17 2.95 13.26 9.85
C ILE A 17 1.62 13.30 9.10
N VAL A 18 0.95 12.16 9.02
CA VAL A 18 -0.38 12.05 8.41
C VAL A 18 -1.38 11.84 9.55
N LEU A 19 -2.29 12.81 9.74
CA LEU A 19 -3.45 12.60 10.61
C LEU A 19 -4.51 11.87 9.78
N ALA A 20 -4.81 10.64 10.19
CA ALA A 20 -5.81 9.79 9.58
C ALA A 20 -6.58 9.06 10.68
N ASP A 21 -7.86 8.79 10.43
CA ASP A 21 -8.74 8.03 11.34
C ASP A 21 -8.35 6.54 11.41
N VAL A 22 -7.46 6.10 10.52
CA VAL A 22 -6.91 4.75 10.46
C VAL A 22 -5.40 4.78 10.57
N ARG A 23 -4.79 3.76 11.19
CA ARG A 23 -3.33 3.60 11.20
C ARG A 23 -2.87 3.36 9.76
N GLN A 24 -2.07 4.28 9.24
CA GLN A 24 -1.45 4.16 7.93
C GLN A 24 0.06 3.98 8.08
N SER A 25 0.62 3.17 7.20
CA SER A 25 2.05 2.93 7.11
C SER A 25 2.62 3.73 5.94
N ARG A 26 3.62 3.19 5.23
CA ARG A 26 4.20 3.81 4.03
C ARG A 26 3.11 4.16 3.00
N VAL A 27 3.18 5.37 2.47
CA VAL A 27 2.32 5.84 1.37
C VAL A 27 3.21 6.05 0.15
N GLY A 28 2.80 5.51 -0.99
CA GLY A 28 3.51 5.62 -2.25
C GLY A 28 2.84 4.79 -3.35
N ASP A 29 3.42 4.86 -4.54
CA ASP A 29 2.95 4.09 -5.68
C ASP A 29 3.66 2.73 -5.72
N LEU A 30 2.88 1.66 -5.88
CA LEU A 30 3.39 0.31 -6.09
C LEU A 30 3.09 -0.08 -7.54
N VAL A 31 4.15 -0.33 -8.31
CA VAL A 31 4.02 -0.80 -9.69
C VAL A 31 4.16 -2.32 -9.70
N CYS A 32 3.19 -3.00 -10.28
CA CYS A 32 3.19 -4.46 -10.44
C CYS A 32 3.06 -4.83 -11.91
N TRP A 33 3.72 -5.91 -12.31
CA TRP A 33 3.59 -6.52 -13.63
C TRP A 33 3.12 -7.95 -13.49
N THR A 34 2.16 -8.33 -14.33
CA THR A 34 1.69 -9.72 -14.46
C THR A 34 2.16 -10.27 -15.79
N GLU A 35 2.48 -11.56 -15.84
CA GLU A 35 2.92 -12.23 -17.06
C GLU A 35 1.76 -12.45 -18.03
N THR A 36 0.54 -12.62 -17.53
CA THR A 36 -0.65 -12.88 -18.35
C THR A 36 -1.84 -11.98 -18.01
N ASP A 37 -2.76 -11.83 -18.96
CA ASP A 37 -4.02 -11.09 -18.76
C ASP A 37 -4.91 -11.75 -17.69
N GLN A 38 -4.90 -13.08 -17.59
CA GLN A 38 -5.65 -13.80 -16.56
C GLN A 38 -5.12 -13.47 -15.15
N GLN A 39 -3.80 -13.40 -14.98
CA GLN A 39 -3.20 -12.98 -13.71
C GLN A 39 -3.58 -11.53 -13.38
N ARG A 40 -3.60 -10.65 -14.37
CA ARG A 40 -4.02 -9.25 -14.22
C ARG A 40 -5.46 -9.15 -13.71
N ASP A 41 -6.37 -9.90 -14.31
CA ASP A 41 -7.80 -9.84 -13.97
C ASP A 41 -8.06 -10.44 -12.58
N ALA A 42 -7.38 -11.52 -12.22
CA ALA A 42 -7.41 -12.08 -10.88
C ALA A 42 -6.87 -11.10 -9.83
N LEU A 43 -5.77 -10.40 -10.12
CA LEU A 43 -5.21 -9.37 -9.25
C LEU A 43 -6.18 -8.20 -9.07
N ARG A 44 -6.81 -7.71 -10.16
CA ARG A 44 -7.83 -6.65 -10.07
C ARG A 44 -9.01 -7.08 -9.22
N PHE A 45 -9.49 -8.31 -9.40
CA PHE A 45 -10.57 -8.85 -8.58
C PHE A 45 -10.20 -8.85 -7.10
N LEU A 46 -9.03 -9.39 -6.75
CA LEU A 46 -8.53 -9.46 -5.38
C LEU A 46 -8.42 -8.06 -4.73
N LEU A 47 -7.85 -7.07 -5.44
CA LEU A 47 -7.75 -5.69 -4.98
C LEU A 47 -9.12 -5.00 -4.85
N SER A 48 -10.09 -5.35 -5.71
CA SER A 48 -11.44 -4.76 -5.66
C SER A 48 -12.24 -5.16 -4.42
N THR A 49 -11.84 -6.23 -3.72
CA THR A 49 -12.58 -6.75 -2.56
C THR A 49 -12.48 -5.86 -1.32
N GLY A 50 -11.50 -4.96 -1.26
CA GLY A 50 -11.21 -4.14 -0.08
C GLY A 50 -10.71 -4.94 1.14
N ASN A 51 -10.34 -6.21 0.94
CA ASN A 51 -9.76 -7.04 1.98
C ASN A 51 -8.31 -6.65 2.25
N VAL A 52 -7.87 -6.86 3.49
CA VAL A 52 -6.45 -6.81 3.82
C VAL A 52 -5.74 -7.98 3.13
N LEU A 53 -4.74 -7.68 2.30
CA LEU A 53 -3.97 -8.66 1.56
C LEU A 53 -2.58 -8.80 2.16
N LEU A 54 -2.06 -10.03 2.22
CA LEU A 54 -0.66 -10.28 2.56
C LEU A 54 0.19 -10.26 1.29
N TRP A 55 1.06 -9.26 1.18
CA TRP A 55 2.15 -9.24 0.21
C TRP A 55 3.36 -9.94 0.83
N ARG A 56 3.76 -11.06 0.24
CA ARG A 56 5.00 -11.75 0.63
C ARG A 56 6.13 -11.39 -0.31
N SER A 57 7.20 -10.88 0.26
CA SER A 57 8.38 -10.48 -0.49
C SER A 57 9.35 -11.66 -0.57
N ALA A 58 9.85 -11.94 -1.77
CA ALA A 58 10.90 -12.95 -1.92
C ALA A 58 12.17 -12.52 -1.15
N PRO A 59 12.94 -13.46 -0.58
CA PRO A 59 14.19 -13.13 0.10
C PRO A 59 15.11 -12.30 -0.79
N GLY A 60 15.67 -11.22 -0.25
CA GLY A 60 16.59 -10.33 -0.98
C GLY A 60 15.94 -9.20 -1.78
N MET A 61 14.60 -9.08 -1.79
CA MET A 61 13.89 -7.95 -2.42
C MET A 61 14.04 -6.60 -1.68
N GLY A 62 14.65 -6.60 -0.50
CA GLY A 62 14.83 -5.38 0.31
C GLY A 62 13.56 -4.88 1.01
N GLU A 63 12.45 -5.62 0.89
CA GLU A 63 11.19 -5.33 1.58
C GLU A 63 10.76 -6.55 2.40
N THR A 64 10.19 -6.32 3.58
CA THR A 64 9.62 -7.39 4.39
C THR A 64 8.26 -7.81 3.86
N ASP A 65 7.68 -8.88 4.42
CA ASP A 65 6.26 -9.17 4.21
C ASP A 65 5.42 -8.02 4.77
N VAL A 66 4.40 -7.59 4.03
CA VAL A 66 3.56 -6.45 4.39
C VAL A 66 2.08 -6.76 4.17
N TYR A 67 1.24 -6.20 5.02
CA TYR A 67 -0.21 -6.19 4.81
C TYR A 67 -0.59 -4.91 4.06
N VAL A 68 -1.32 -5.05 2.95
CA VAL A 68 -1.80 -3.95 2.11
C VAL A 68 -3.32 -3.91 2.10
N THR A 69 -3.89 -2.71 2.05
CA THR A 69 -5.33 -2.43 2.07
C THR A 69 -5.71 -1.49 0.96
#